data_AF-A0ABC8ADT3-F1
#
_entry.id   AF-A0ABC8ADT3-F1
#
_cell.length_a   1.000
_cell.length_b   1.000
_cell.length_c   1.000
_cell.angle_alpha   90.00
_cell.angle_beta   90.00
_cell.angle_gamma   90.00
#
_symmetry.space_group_name_H-M   'P 1'
#
loop_
_entity.id
_entity.type
_entity.pdbx_description
1 polymer ?
#
loop_
_entity_poly.entity_id
_entity_poly.type
_entity_poly.pdbx_seq_one_letter_code
_entity_poly.pdbx_strand_id
1 'polypeptide(L)'
;MPGAAPTSPSRQPLLQRLAGVRPEEAPAVLWSMLYVVALFLAYYVLRPIRDELGVAGGVQNLPWLFTGTLLAMLVASPLFALAVRNLPRRQFIALAYRFFAVNLVLFALLLHFADPQWQVWVGRAFFIWVSVFNLFVVSVFWSFMVDLFDSEQGKRLFGLFAAGATAGGLLGSAITSGLIEHLDRSWLMAIAIVFLEGAVLASRRLSRIAPAFQHAARRDNPDQPLGGGIFAGMVHTLRSPYLGGLAIFILLYSVTSTFLYFQQASIAQASFPDRAARTAFFANIDLIVNAVTLVFQLFVTGRMMATVGIVATLCVLPLVSLLGFAALAASPSVAVIVAAQVARRVANFALARPAREILFTSSAREDRYKAKNFIDTVVYRGGDQIASWGYAGLMGLGLTLAQIPMIAVPLSAVWLGLSVWLGRTHQAQERQDAATAPSIH
;
A
#
# COMPACT_ATOMS: atom_id res chain seq x y z
N MET A 1 7.20 -3.89 -60.27
CA MET A 1 7.10 -4.50 -58.92
C MET A 1 8.45 -5.10 -58.56
N PRO A 2 9.14 -4.58 -57.55
CA PRO A 2 10.18 -5.33 -56.84
C PRO A 2 9.67 -5.72 -55.44
N GLY A 3 9.71 -7.03 -55.16
CA GLY A 3 9.27 -7.63 -53.90
C GLY A 3 10.09 -7.17 -52.70
N ALA A 4 9.39 -6.77 -51.64
CA ALA A 4 9.99 -6.54 -50.34
C ALA A 4 10.32 -7.89 -49.68
N ALA A 5 11.59 -8.11 -49.38
CA ALA A 5 12.06 -9.23 -48.58
C ALA A 5 11.50 -9.17 -47.15
N PRO A 6 11.23 -10.32 -46.50
CA PRO A 6 10.75 -10.35 -45.13
C PRO A 6 11.82 -9.83 -44.16
N THR A 7 11.52 -8.75 -43.45
CA THR A 7 12.35 -8.21 -42.38
C THR A 7 12.53 -9.25 -41.27
N SER A 8 13.78 -9.58 -40.96
CA SER A 8 14.19 -10.42 -39.83
C SER A 8 13.50 -10.03 -38.51
N PRO A 9 13.20 -10.98 -37.60
CA PRO A 9 12.59 -10.67 -36.32
C PRO A 9 13.59 -9.87 -35.47
N SER A 10 13.40 -8.55 -35.41
CA SER A 10 14.14 -7.70 -34.50
C SER A 10 13.92 -8.21 -33.08
N ARG A 11 15.01 -8.39 -32.33
CA ARG A 11 14.97 -8.76 -30.90
C ARG A 11 14.30 -7.61 -30.15
N GLN A 12 12.98 -7.66 -30.04
CA GLN A 12 12.22 -6.68 -29.26
C GLN A 12 12.77 -6.66 -27.84
N PRO A 13 13.10 -5.47 -27.29
CA PRO A 13 13.62 -5.36 -25.94
C PRO A 13 12.63 -5.98 -24.93
N LEU A 14 13.17 -6.58 -23.85
CA LEU A 14 12.41 -7.31 -22.84
C LEU A 14 11.20 -6.53 -22.28
N LEU A 15 11.32 -5.20 -22.23
CA LEU A 15 10.28 -4.26 -21.79
C LEU A 15 9.05 -4.21 -22.72
N GLN A 16 9.24 -4.38 -24.02
CA GLN A 16 8.14 -4.50 -24.99
C GLN A 16 7.43 -5.84 -24.85
N ARG A 17 8.17 -6.94 -24.61
CA ARG A 17 7.59 -8.28 -24.48
C ARG A 17 6.85 -8.53 -23.16
N LEU A 18 7.35 -7.98 -22.05
CA LEU A 18 6.77 -8.24 -20.71
C LEU A 18 5.72 -7.23 -20.28
N ALA A 19 5.83 -5.97 -20.71
CA ALA A 19 4.97 -4.89 -20.24
C ALA A 19 4.36 -4.05 -21.38
N GLY A 20 4.56 -4.45 -22.65
CA GLY A 20 3.99 -3.75 -23.82
C GLY A 20 4.32 -2.26 -23.90
N VAL A 21 5.46 -1.84 -23.33
CA VAL A 21 5.89 -0.43 -23.31
C VAL A 21 6.14 0.05 -24.74
N ARG A 22 5.44 1.09 -25.18
CA ARG A 22 5.66 1.69 -26.51
C ARG A 22 6.97 2.50 -26.50
N PRO A 23 7.71 2.59 -27.63
CA PRO A 23 8.95 3.35 -27.70
C PRO A 23 8.79 4.82 -27.27
N GLU A 24 7.67 5.46 -27.63
CA GLU A 24 7.33 6.83 -27.21
C GLU A 24 7.13 6.99 -25.69
N GLU A 25 6.72 5.92 -24.99
CA GLU A 25 6.44 5.91 -23.56
C GLU A 25 7.66 5.51 -22.72
N ALA A 26 8.68 4.91 -23.32
CA ALA A 26 9.81 4.32 -22.61
C ALA A 26 10.57 5.30 -21.69
N PRO A 27 10.87 6.56 -22.11
CA PRO A 27 11.49 7.53 -21.22
C PRO A 27 10.61 7.87 -20.01
N ALA A 28 9.31 8.00 -20.22
CA ALA A 28 8.35 8.29 -19.15
C ALA A 28 8.30 7.14 -18.14
N VAL A 29 8.22 5.90 -18.63
CA VAL A 29 8.21 4.70 -17.79
C VAL A 29 9.49 4.57 -16.97
N LEU A 30 10.65 4.84 -17.55
CA LEU A 30 11.94 4.79 -16.83
C LEU A 30 12.03 5.83 -15.72
N TRP A 31 11.60 7.06 -15.97
CA TRP A 31 11.59 8.10 -14.92
C TRP A 31 10.52 7.83 -13.85
N SER A 32 9.35 7.29 -14.22
CA SER A 32 8.35 6.80 -13.26
C SER A 32 8.90 5.67 -12.39
N MET A 33 9.69 4.78 -12.99
CA MET A 33 10.37 3.69 -12.30
C MET A 33 11.41 4.17 -11.30
N LEU A 34 12.30 5.06 -11.74
CA LEU A 34 13.27 5.68 -10.84
C LEU A 34 12.55 6.41 -9.71
N TYR A 35 11.46 7.11 -10.02
CA TYR A 35 10.67 7.83 -9.02
C TYR A 35 10.08 6.89 -7.97
N VAL A 36 9.36 5.83 -8.38
CA VAL A 36 8.73 4.89 -7.44
C VAL A 36 9.77 4.12 -6.62
N VAL A 37 10.86 3.67 -7.26
CA VAL A 37 11.92 2.93 -6.59
C VAL A 37 12.63 3.80 -5.57
N ALA A 38 12.97 5.05 -5.91
CA ALA A 38 13.61 5.99 -4.98
C ALA A 38 12.71 6.33 -3.78
N LEU A 39 11.41 6.55 -3.99
CA LEU A 39 10.47 6.77 -2.89
C LEU A 39 10.37 5.58 -1.95
N PHE A 40 10.23 4.37 -2.50
CA PHE A 40 10.12 3.17 -1.70
C PHE A 40 11.44 2.83 -1.01
N LEU A 41 12.59 3.08 -1.63
CA LEU A 41 13.89 3.01 -0.96
C LEU A 41 13.95 3.94 0.25
N ALA A 42 13.59 5.22 0.10
CA ALA A 42 13.58 6.17 1.21
C ALA A 42 12.67 5.69 2.36
N TYR A 43 11.45 5.25 2.06
CA TYR A 43 10.53 4.76 3.09
C TYR A 43 11.01 3.48 3.77
N TYR A 44 11.45 2.49 3.01
CA TYR A 44 11.87 1.21 3.58
C TYR A 44 13.23 1.26 4.28
N VAL A 45 14.05 2.29 4.04
CA VAL A 45 15.21 2.59 4.89
C VAL A 45 14.80 3.15 6.25
N LEU A 46 13.77 4.01 6.29
CA LEU A 46 13.29 4.60 7.54
C LEU A 46 12.44 3.66 8.38
N ARG A 47 11.78 2.68 7.75
CA ARG A 47 10.82 1.80 8.43
C ARG A 47 11.44 0.95 9.55
N PRO A 48 12.60 0.29 9.40
CA PRO A 48 13.22 -0.44 10.50
C PRO A 48 13.58 0.46 11.69
N ILE A 49 14.12 1.66 11.41
CA ILE A 49 14.44 2.68 12.43
C ILE A 49 13.17 3.10 13.17
N ARG A 50 12.08 3.31 12.43
CA ARG A 50 10.77 3.64 12.98
C ARG A 50 10.32 2.56 13.97
N ASP A 51 10.36 1.30 13.55
CA ASP A 51 9.86 0.18 14.33
C ASP A 51 10.73 -0.06 15.59
N GLU A 52 12.05 0.11 15.48
CA GLU A 52 12.99 0.07 16.61
C GLU A 52 12.67 1.17 17.65
N LEU A 53 12.58 2.43 17.21
CA LEU A 53 12.31 3.58 18.07
C LEU A 53 10.91 3.55 18.70
N GLY A 54 9.92 3.01 17.97
CA GLY A 54 8.56 2.82 18.49
C GLY A 54 8.50 1.82 19.63
N VAL A 55 9.32 0.77 19.59
CA VAL A 55 9.37 -0.28 20.62
C VAL A 55 10.30 0.10 21.78
N ALA A 56 11.29 0.98 21.56
CA ALA A 56 12.21 1.44 22.61
C ALA A 56 11.48 2.03 23.82
N GLY A 57 10.30 2.63 23.62
CA GLY A 57 9.43 3.13 24.69
C GLY A 57 8.53 2.10 25.37
N GLY A 58 8.71 0.80 25.09
CA GLY A 58 7.91 -0.31 25.61
C GLY A 58 6.77 -0.76 24.67
N VAL A 59 6.67 -2.07 24.43
CA VAL A 59 5.68 -2.69 23.51
C VAL A 59 4.23 -2.37 23.90
N GLN A 60 3.96 -2.30 25.20
CA GLN A 60 2.67 -1.90 25.77
C GLN A 60 2.22 -0.49 25.36
N ASN A 61 3.12 0.36 24.86
CA ASN A 61 2.78 1.70 24.36
C ASN A 61 2.49 1.74 22.86
N LEU A 62 2.66 0.63 22.11
CA LEU A 62 2.34 0.57 20.68
C LEU A 62 0.89 0.96 20.36
N PRO A 63 -0.15 0.53 21.12
CA PRO A 63 -1.53 0.95 20.85
C PRO A 63 -1.69 2.48 20.85
N TRP A 64 -0.99 3.19 21.74
CA TRP A 64 -0.98 4.65 21.79
C TRP A 64 -0.28 5.28 20.58
N LEU A 65 0.76 4.64 20.04
CA LEU A 65 1.43 5.09 18.81
C LEU A 65 0.52 4.92 17.58
N PHE A 66 -0.25 3.84 17.51
CA PHE A 66 -1.28 3.68 16.49
C PHE A 66 -2.38 4.75 16.62
N THR A 67 -2.79 5.07 17.85
CA THR A 67 -3.78 6.14 18.09
C THR A 67 -3.24 7.49 17.68
N GLY A 68 -2.00 7.82 18.06
CA GLY A 68 -1.33 9.04 17.63
C GLY A 68 -1.17 9.11 16.11
N THR A 69 -0.89 7.99 15.45
CA THR A 69 -0.82 7.89 13.98
C THR A 69 -2.17 8.18 13.33
N LEU A 70 -3.26 7.59 13.83
CA LEU A 70 -4.60 7.84 13.34
C LEU A 70 -4.98 9.32 13.46
N LEU A 71 -4.76 9.92 14.64
CA LEU A 71 -5.04 11.33 14.89
C LEU A 71 -4.21 12.24 13.98
N ALA A 72 -2.90 11.96 13.86
CA ALA A 72 -2.02 12.72 12.99
C ALA A 72 -2.43 12.62 11.52
N MET A 73 -2.85 11.44 11.04
CA MET A 73 -3.36 11.27 9.68
C MET A 73 -4.67 12.02 9.45
N LEU A 74 -5.57 12.06 10.45
CA LEU A 74 -6.84 12.78 10.37
C LEU A 74 -6.61 14.30 10.24
N VAL A 75 -5.58 14.84 10.89
CA VAL A 75 -5.18 16.25 10.79
C VAL A 75 -4.37 16.53 9.51
N ALA A 76 -3.45 15.63 9.14
CA ALA A 76 -2.58 15.83 7.97
C ALA A 76 -3.33 15.75 6.64
N SER A 77 -4.36 14.91 6.54
CA SER A 77 -5.16 14.71 5.33
C SER A 77 -5.83 15.99 4.80
N PRO A 78 -6.56 16.80 5.60
CA PRO A 78 -7.12 18.07 5.13
C PRO A 78 -6.04 19.11 4.82
N LEU A 79 -4.95 19.17 5.60
CA LEU A 79 -3.82 20.07 5.31
C LEU A 79 -3.18 19.75 3.96
N PHE A 80 -3.04 18.46 3.63
CA PHE A 80 -2.60 18.00 2.33
C PHE A 80 -3.55 18.44 1.21
N ALA A 81 -4.86 18.21 1.37
CA ALA A 81 -5.84 18.61 0.37
C ALA A 81 -5.82 20.13 0.09
N LEU A 82 -5.62 20.95 1.13
CA LEU A 82 -5.46 22.39 0.99
C LEU A 82 -4.16 22.76 0.25
N ALA A 83 -3.05 22.12 0.58
CA ALA A 83 -1.76 22.41 -0.04
C ALA A 83 -1.73 22.03 -1.54
N VAL A 84 -2.36 20.92 -1.93
CA VAL A 84 -2.48 20.48 -3.33
C VAL A 84 -3.35 21.44 -4.15
N ARG A 85 -4.37 22.06 -3.54
CA ARG A 85 -5.27 22.99 -4.25
C ARG A 85 -4.56 24.27 -4.70
N ASN A 86 -3.57 24.74 -3.94
CA ASN A 86 -3.00 26.07 -4.09
C ASN A 86 -1.66 26.11 -4.83
N LEU A 87 -1.05 24.95 -5.13
CA LEU A 87 0.30 24.87 -5.68
C LEU A 87 0.34 24.11 -7.02
N PRO A 88 1.13 24.58 -8.00
CA PRO A 88 1.42 23.80 -9.19
C PRO A 88 2.04 22.45 -8.79
N ARG A 89 1.52 21.34 -9.33
CA ARG A 89 1.90 19.97 -8.92
C ARG A 89 3.40 19.73 -8.83
N ARG A 90 4.17 20.22 -9.81
CA ARG A 90 5.64 20.09 -9.83
C ARG A 90 6.32 20.79 -8.65
N GLN A 91 5.80 21.94 -8.24
CA GLN A 91 6.31 22.68 -7.08
C GLN A 91 5.87 21.99 -5.79
N PHE A 92 4.62 21.54 -5.74
CA PHE A 92 4.07 20.83 -4.60
C PHE A 92 4.87 19.56 -4.25
N ILE A 93 5.13 18.68 -5.24
CA ILE A 93 5.90 17.43 -5.03
C ILE A 93 7.30 17.76 -4.46
N ALA A 94 8.00 18.72 -5.08
CA ALA A 94 9.33 19.10 -4.64
C ALA A 94 9.35 19.72 -3.24
N LEU A 95 8.40 20.60 -2.93
CA LEU A 95 8.28 21.23 -1.62
C LEU A 95 7.96 20.21 -0.54
N ALA A 96 7.02 19.30 -0.81
CA ALA A 96 6.63 18.28 0.15
C ALA A 96 7.78 17.32 0.49
N TYR A 97 8.52 16.83 -0.52
CA TYR A 97 9.64 15.91 -0.25
C TYR A 97 10.80 16.59 0.44
N ARG A 98 11.07 17.87 0.12
CA ARG A 98 12.07 18.67 0.83
C ARG A 98 11.66 19.00 2.25
N PHE A 99 10.37 19.24 2.50
CA PHE A 99 9.85 19.35 3.85
C PHE A 99 10.12 18.07 4.66
N PHE A 100 9.86 16.89 4.09
CA PHE A 100 10.20 15.64 4.76
C PHE A 100 11.71 15.44 4.93
N ALA A 101 12.52 15.82 3.95
CA ALA A 101 13.98 15.76 4.05
C ALA A 101 14.53 16.65 5.19
N VAL A 102 14.03 17.88 5.31
CA VAL A 102 14.40 18.80 6.40
C VAL A 102 14.00 18.23 7.76
N ASN A 103 12.80 17.65 7.87
CA ASN A 103 12.36 16.99 9.09
C ASN A 103 13.27 15.80 9.45
N LEU A 104 13.76 15.02 8.47
CA LEU A 104 14.72 13.93 8.74
C LEU A 104 16.04 14.47 9.30
N VAL A 105 16.54 15.59 8.79
CA VAL A 105 17.71 16.27 9.38
C VAL A 105 17.42 16.68 10.83
N LEU A 106 16.26 17.29 11.07
CA LEU A 106 15.86 17.68 12.43
C LEU A 106 15.75 16.48 13.37
N PHE A 107 15.16 15.36 12.93
CA PHE A 107 15.10 14.14 13.74
C PHE A 107 16.48 13.55 14.01
N ALA A 108 17.39 13.56 13.03
CA ALA A 108 18.76 13.11 13.22
C ALA A 108 19.49 13.96 14.27
N LEU A 109 19.34 15.29 14.21
CA LEU A 109 19.90 16.21 15.20
C LEU A 109 19.28 16.00 16.59
N LEU A 110 17.95 15.93 16.68
CA LEU A 110 17.26 15.70 17.94
C LEU A 110 17.66 14.37 18.58
N LEU A 111 17.76 13.28 17.81
CA LEU A 111 18.18 11.99 18.34
C LEU A 111 19.66 11.96 18.75
N HIS A 112 20.50 12.77 18.10
CA HIS A 112 21.92 12.86 18.44
C HIS A 112 22.16 13.67 19.71
N PHE A 113 21.45 14.79 19.88
CA PHE A 113 21.67 15.72 20.99
C PHE A 113 20.72 15.54 22.19
N ALA A 114 19.58 14.85 22.04
CA ALA A 114 18.64 14.67 23.13
C ALA A 114 19.17 13.71 24.21
N ASP A 115 18.85 14.03 25.46
CA ASP A 115 19.06 13.12 26.59
C ASP A 115 18.32 11.79 26.41
N PRO A 116 18.76 10.69 27.03
CA PRO A 116 18.14 9.37 26.89
C PRO A 116 16.62 9.35 27.15
N GLN A 117 16.15 10.14 28.11
CA GLN A 117 14.71 10.29 28.41
C GLN A 117 13.93 10.91 27.24
N TRP A 118 14.51 11.92 26.57
CA TRP A 118 13.90 12.64 25.47
C TRP A 118 14.01 11.87 24.16
N GLN A 119 15.06 11.05 23.99
CA GLN A 119 15.20 10.16 22.83
C GLN A 119 14.01 9.21 22.67
N VAL A 120 13.43 8.74 23.77
CA VAL A 120 12.21 7.91 23.73
C VAL A 120 11.03 8.69 23.13
N TRP A 121 10.81 9.93 23.58
CA TRP A 121 9.73 10.78 23.06
C TRP A 121 9.95 11.20 21.61
N VAL A 122 11.19 11.54 21.24
CA VAL A 122 11.58 11.82 19.85
C VAL A 122 11.35 10.58 18.98
N GLY A 123 11.67 9.38 19.47
CA GLY A 123 11.41 8.11 18.79
C GLY A 123 9.92 7.84 18.58
N ARG A 124 9.07 8.13 19.57
CA ARG A 124 7.61 8.05 19.44
C ARG A 124 7.06 9.05 18.41
N ALA A 125 7.56 10.28 18.42
CA ALA A 125 7.20 11.29 17.43
C ALA A 125 7.66 10.88 16.02
N PHE A 126 8.87 10.34 15.90
CA PHE A 126 9.40 9.78 14.66
C PHE A 126 8.54 8.61 14.15
N PHE A 127 8.05 7.75 15.04
CA PHE A 127 7.14 6.66 14.68
C PHE A 127 5.88 7.16 13.96
N ILE A 128 5.22 8.13 14.57
CA ILE A 128 4.00 8.76 14.03
C ILE A 128 4.33 9.49 12.72
N TRP A 129 5.43 10.25 12.71
CA TRP A 129 5.85 11.02 11.54
C TRP A 129 6.17 10.15 10.33
N VAL A 130 6.93 9.05 10.47
CA VAL A 130 7.25 8.13 9.35
C VAL A 130 5.97 7.49 8.82
N SER A 131 5.00 7.24 9.69
CA SER A 131 3.70 6.67 9.30
C SER A 131 2.88 7.64 8.45
N VAL A 132 2.87 8.93 8.81
CA VAL A 132 2.26 10.00 8.00
C VAL A 132 3.02 10.20 6.69
N PHE A 133 4.36 10.26 6.77
CA PHE A 133 5.26 10.37 5.61
C PHE A 133 4.95 9.30 4.56
N ASN A 134 4.89 8.02 4.95
CA ASN A 134 4.62 6.91 4.04
C ASN A 134 3.30 7.10 3.29
N LEU A 135 2.20 7.37 4.01
CA LEU A 135 0.90 7.59 3.41
C LEU A 135 0.95 8.73 2.38
N PHE A 136 1.60 9.81 2.76
CA PHE A 136 1.71 11.00 1.95
C PHE A 136 2.53 10.76 0.67
N VAL A 137 3.76 10.25 0.79
CA VAL A 137 4.64 10.11 -0.39
C VAL A 137 4.08 9.11 -1.40
N VAL A 138 3.45 8.03 -0.91
CA VAL A 138 2.78 7.04 -1.75
C VAL A 138 1.57 7.65 -2.45
N SER A 139 0.73 8.41 -1.73
CA SER A 139 -0.43 9.08 -2.31
C SER A 139 -0.02 10.04 -3.43
N VAL A 140 0.97 10.89 -3.17
CA VAL A 140 1.48 11.87 -4.15
C VAL A 140 2.00 11.20 -5.41
N PHE A 141 2.74 10.10 -5.26
CA PHE A 141 3.23 9.33 -6.41
C PHE A 141 2.08 8.81 -7.28
N TRP A 142 1.12 8.10 -6.67
CA TRP A 142 0.03 7.49 -7.44
C TRP A 142 -0.89 8.53 -8.07
N SER A 143 -1.18 9.63 -7.37
CA SER A 143 -1.89 10.76 -7.97
C SER A 143 -1.16 11.29 -9.20
N PHE A 144 0.16 11.52 -9.09
CA PHE A 144 0.95 12.00 -10.21
C PHE A 144 1.00 11.02 -11.39
N MET A 145 1.00 9.71 -11.16
CA MET A 145 0.94 8.71 -12.24
C MET A 145 -0.42 8.68 -12.94
N VAL A 146 -1.51 8.72 -12.19
CA VAL A 146 -2.88 8.75 -12.74
C VAL A 146 -3.11 10.01 -13.58
N ASP A 147 -2.47 11.11 -13.20
CA ASP A 147 -2.53 12.36 -13.94
C ASP A 147 -1.70 12.35 -15.24
N LEU A 148 -0.71 11.45 -15.32
CA LEU A 148 0.28 11.44 -16.39
C LEU A 148 -0.06 10.43 -17.49
N PHE A 149 -0.54 9.25 -17.10
CA PHE A 149 -0.86 8.13 -17.98
C PHE A 149 -2.36 8.00 -18.15
N ASP A 150 -2.81 7.73 -19.38
CA ASP A 150 -4.23 7.49 -19.66
C ASP A 150 -4.70 6.12 -19.12
N SER A 151 -5.99 5.82 -19.28
CA SER A 151 -6.59 4.57 -18.79
C SER A 151 -6.03 3.31 -19.48
N GLU A 152 -5.70 3.37 -20.76
CA GLU A 152 -5.16 2.23 -21.53
C GLU A 152 -3.71 1.95 -21.11
N GLN A 153 -2.90 3.00 -21.04
CA GLN A 153 -1.54 2.99 -20.50
C GLN A 153 -1.55 2.52 -19.04
N GLY A 154 -2.50 3.00 -18.24
CA GLY A 154 -2.65 2.65 -16.83
C GLY A 154 -2.82 1.14 -16.61
N LYS A 155 -3.73 0.51 -17.36
CA LYS A 155 -3.97 -0.95 -17.28
C LYS A 155 -2.72 -1.78 -17.56
N ARG A 156 -1.81 -1.27 -18.40
CA ARG A 156 -0.58 -1.96 -18.81
C ARG A 156 0.62 -1.64 -17.91
N LEU A 157 0.78 -0.38 -17.50
CA LEU A 157 2.00 0.14 -16.87
C LEU A 157 1.92 0.20 -15.34
N PHE A 158 0.73 0.26 -14.74
CA PHE A 158 0.62 0.37 -13.27
C PHE A 158 1.07 -0.90 -12.54
N GLY A 159 0.88 -2.08 -13.16
CA GLY A 159 1.45 -3.33 -12.64
C GLY A 159 2.98 -3.28 -12.59
N LEU A 160 3.59 -2.70 -13.63
CA LEU A 160 5.03 -2.48 -13.69
C LEU A 160 5.47 -1.49 -12.58
N PHE A 161 4.79 -0.35 -12.41
CA PHE A 161 5.11 0.60 -11.32
C PHE A 161 4.94 -0.02 -9.93
N ALA A 162 3.92 -0.85 -9.73
CA ALA A 162 3.73 -1.59 -8.48
C ALA A 162 4.87 -2.58 -8.22
N ALA A 163 5.36 -3.27 -9.25
CA ALA A 163 6.55 -4.12 -9.12
C ALA A 163 7.80 -3.30 -8.77
N GLY A 164 7.95 -2.09 -9.34
CA GLY A 164 9.01 -1.15 -8.97
C GLY A 164 8.94 -0.72 -7.50
N ALA A 165 7.74 -0.45 -6.97
CA ALA A 165 7.52 -0.18 -5.56
C ALA A 165 7.95 -1.36 -4.66
N THR A 166 7.56 -2.58 -5.02
CA THR A 166 7.98 -3.81 -4.31
C THR A 166 9.50 -3.99 -4.33
N ALA A 167 10.14 -3.78 -5.49
CA ALA A 167 11.59 -3.86 -5.64
C ALA A 167 12.31 -2.81 -4.79
N GLY A 168 11.84 -1.56 -4.81
CA GLY A 168 12.37 -0.49 -3.96
C GLY A 168 12.23 -0.81 -2.47
N GLY A 169 11.11 -1.43 -2.06
CA GLY A 169 10.91 -1.86 -0.68
C GLY A 169 11.84 -2.99 -0.25
N LEU A 170 12.02 -4.00 -1.10
CA LEU A 170 12.99 -5.08 -0.88
C LEU A 170 14.42 -4.56 -0.77
N LEU A 171 14.83 -3.72 -1.72
CA LEU A 171 16.18 -3.12 -1.73
C LEU A 171 16.39 -2.19 -0.54
N GLY A 172 15.41 -1.39 -0.15
CA GLY A 172 15.52 -0.48 0.99
C GLY A 172 15.70 -1.22 2.32
N SER A 173 14.94 -2.30 2.51
CA SER A 173 15.12 -3.19 3.66
C SER A 173 16.49 -3.87 3.64
N ALA A 174 16.94 -4.36 2.48
CA ALA A 174 18.25 -5.02 2.35
C ALA A 174 19.42 -4.06 2.64
N ILE A 175 19.36 -2.83 2.12
CA ILE A 175 20.33 -1.77 2.41
C ILE A 175 20.41 -1.52 3.92
N THR A 176 19.26 -1.40 4.57
CA THR A 176 19.22 -1.16 6.02
C THR A 176 19.82 -2.32 6.79
N SER A 177 19.40 -3.55 6.51
CA SER A 177 19.94 -4.73 7.20
C SER A 177 21.45 -4.90 7.02
N GLY A 178 21.99 -4.61 5.83
CA GLY A 178 23.43 -4.74 5.58
C GLY A 178 24.27 -3.61 6.18
N LEU A 179 23.70 -2.42 6.34
CA LEU A 179 24.43 -1.24 6.80
C LEU A 179 24.22 -0.92 8.28
N ILE A 180 23.18 -1.42 8.94
CA ILE A 180 22.84 -1.03 10.32
C ILE A 180 23.91 -1.42 11.36
N GLU A 181 24.73 -2.43 11.09
CA GLU A 181 25.86 -2.82 11.95
C GLU A 181 27.09 -1.92 11.76
N HIS A 182 27.16 -1.20 10.63
CA HIS A 182 28.32 -0.41 10.22
C HIS A 182 28.07 1.10 10.24
N LEU A 183 26.80 1.52 10.19
CA LEU A 183 26.38 2.90 10.10
C LEU A 183 25.34 3.23 11.18
N ASP A 184 25.56 4.35 11.86
CA ASP A 184 24.59 4.90 12.80
C ASP A 184 23.27 5.30 12.12
N ARG A 185 22.20 5.35 12.93
CA ARG A 185 20.84 5.73 12.49
C ARG A 185 20.80 7.04 11.70
N SER A 186 21.63 8.02 12.05
CA SER A 186 21.71 9.32 11.36
C SER A 186 22.15 9.19 9.90
N TRP A 187 23.07 8.26 9.59
CA TRP A 187 23.52 8.01 8.23
C TRP A 187 22.46 7.32 7.39
N LEU A 188 21.67 6.42 7.98
CA LEU A 188 20.52 5.82 7.31
C LEU A 188 19.45 6.88 6.97
N MET A 189 19.22 7.86 7.85
CA MET A 189 18.36 9.01 7.54
C MET A 189 18.92 9.87 6.40
N ALA A 190 20.24 10.08 6.36
CA ALA A 190 20.90 10.78 5.25
C ALA A 190 20.73 10.04 3.91
N ILE A 191 20.85 8.71 3.90
CA ILE A 191 20.58 7.87 2.72
C ILE A 191 19.13 8.04 2.26
N ALA A 192 18.16 8.06 3.18
CA ALA A 192 16.76 8.31 2.84
C ALA A 192 16.54 9.70 2.21
N ILE A 193 17.25 10.73 2.68
CA ILE A 193 17.24 12.09 2.09
C ILE A 193 17.76 12.06 0.65
N VAL A 194 18.87 11.35 0.39
CA VAL A 194 19.42 11.22 -0.98
C VAL A 194 18.39 10.59 -1.92
N PHE A 195 17.71 9.53 -1.48
CA PHE A 195 16.66 8.91 -2.27
C PHE A 195 15.44 9.82 -2.48
N LEU A 196 15.06 10.65 -1.49
CA LEU A 196 14.01 11.65 -1.65
C LEU A 196 14.40 12.73 -2.70
N GLU A 197 15.63 13.22 -2.69
CA GLU A 197 16.08 14.16 -3.74
C GLU A 197 16.14 13.48 -5.12
N GLY A 198 16.50 12.19 -5.18
CA GLY A 198 16.38 11.37 -6.39
C GLY A 198 14.94 11.31 -6.92
N ALA A 199 13.95 11.14 -6.03
CA ALA A 199 12.53 11.18 -6.36
C ALA A 199 12.08 12.57 -6.84
N VAL A 200 12.59 13.65 -6.25
CA VAL A 200 12.36 15.03 -6.71
C VAL A 200 12.95 15.25 -8.11
N LEU A 201 14.16 14.76 -8.38
CA LEU A 201 14.77 14.84 -9.70
C LEU A 201 13.94 14.08 -10.75
N ALA A 202 13.56 12.85 -10.43
CA ALA A 202 12.80 11.99 -11.32
C ALA A 202 11.42 12.58 -11.65
N SER A 203 10.68 13.04 -10.64
CA SER A 203 9.38 13.71 -10.84
C SER A 203 9.51 14.99 -11.69
N ARG A 204 10.53 15.82 -11.45
CA ARG A 204 10.79 17.04 -12.26
C ARG A 204 11.13 16.72 -13.72
N ARG A 205 11.93 15.68 -13.95
CA ARG A 205 12.27 15.23 -15.32
C ARG A 205 11.03 14.68 -16.01
N LEU A 206 10.25 13.85 -15.31
CA LEU A 206 9.01 13.29 -15.81
C LEU A 206 7.98 14.38 -16.18
N SER A 207 7.78 15.40 -15.35
CA SER A 207 6.92 16.54 -15.68
C SER A 207 7.37 17.31 -16.93
N ARG A 208 8.68 17.32 -17.25
CA ARG A 208 9.20 18.01 -18.45
C ARG A 208 8.97 17.24 -19.73
N ILE A 209 9.03 15.90 -19.67
CA ILE A 209 8.81 15.03 -20.82
C ILE A 209 7.32 14.70 -21.02
N ALA A 210 6.49 14.85 -19.98
CA ALA A 210 5.04 14.65 -19.99
C ALA A 210 4.32 15.20 -21.25
N PRO A 211 4.54 16.46 -21.66
CA PRO A 211 3.80 17.03 -22.79
C PRO A 211 4.10 16.36 -24.14
N ALA A 212 5.25 15.67 -24.26
CA ALA A 212 5.68 15.07 -25.53
C ALA A 212 5.02 13.71 -25.82
N PHE A 213 4.49 13.02 -24.81
CA PHE A 213 3.84 11.71 -24.97
C PHE A 213 2.39 11.67 -24.48
N GLN A 214 1.93 12.71 -23.76
CA GLN A 214 0.51 12.94 -23.55
C GLN A 214 -0.13 13.27 -24.91
N HIS A 215 -0.75 12.27 -25.53
CA HIS A 215 -1.54 12.48 -26.74
C HIS A 215 -2.56 13.60 -26.49
N ALA A 216 -2.73 14.48 -27.49
CA ALA A 216 -3.66 15.62 -27.49
C ALA A 216 -5.16 15.24 -27.35
N ALA A 217 -5.47 13.99 -26.99
CA ALA A 217 -6.82 13.45 -26.80
C ALA A 217 -7.39 13.74 -25.39
N ARG A 218 -7.21 14.95 -24.85
CA ARG A 218 -8.05 15.44 -23.75
C ARG A 218 -9.43 15.80 -24.32
N ARG A 219 -10.33 14.80 -24.42
CA ARG A 219 -11.77 15.00 -24.66
C ARG A 219 -12.67 14.58 -23.49
N ASP A 220 -12.09 14.18 -22.35
CA ASP A 220 -12.79 14.29 -21.06
C ASP A 220 -12.27 15.54 -20.37
N ASN A 221 -13.16 16.52 -20.12
CA ASN A 221 -12.79 17.81 -19.55
C ASN A 221 -12.28 17.62 -18.10
N PRO A 222 -10.96 17.68 -17.82
CA PRO A 222 -10.41 17.46 -16.49
C PRO A 222 -10.71 18.63 -15.55
N ASP A 223 -11.11 19.77 -16.13
CA ASP A 223 -11.33 21.07 -15.49
C ASP A 223 -12.70 21.23 -14.80
N GLN A 224 -13.57 20.22 -14.85
CA GLN A 224 -14.68 20.20 -13.89
C GLN A 224 -14.09 19.97 -12.49
N PRO A 225 -14.27 20.90 -11.54
CA PRO A 225 -13.87 20.69 -10.16
C PRO A 225 -14.44 19.35 -9.69
N LEU A 226 -13.67 18.58 -8.92
CA LEU A 226 -14.26 17.54 -8.07
C LEU A 226 -15.26 18.26 -7.15
N GLY A 227 -16.52 18.32 -7.57
CA GLY A 227 -17.62 18.94 -6.82
C GLY A 227 -17.80 18.24 -5.47
N GLY A 228 -18.63 18.82 -4.59
CA GLY A 228 -18.99 18.25 -3.28
C GLY A 228 -18.06 18.63 -2.12
N GLY A 229 -18.58 18.56 -0.89
CA GLY A 229 -17.85 18.93 0.33
C GLY A 229 -16.72 17.97 0.73
N ILE A 230 -15.93 18.36 1.74
CA ILE A 230 -14.82 17.56 2.32
C ILE A 230 -15.34 16.20 2.86
N PHE A 231 -16.57 16.19 3.35
CA PHE A 231 -17.24 14.98 3.88
C PHE A 231 -18.04 14.19 2.84
N ALA A 232 -18.06 14.62 1.58
CA ALA A 232 -18.86 13.94 0.55
C ALA A 232 -18.45 12.46 0.41
N GLY A 233 -17.16 12.15 0.50
CA GLY A 233 -16.67 10.76 0.51
C GLY A 233 -17.28 9.92 1.62
N MET A 234 -17.30 10.43 2.86
CA MET A 234 -17.91 9.75 4.01
C MET A 234 -19.42 9.58 3.82
N VAL A 235 -20.13 10.63 3.41
CA VAL A 235 -21.59 10.59 3.20
C VAL A 235 -21.96 9.60 2.10
N HIS A 236 -21.22 9.59 0.98
CA HIS A 236 -21.47 8.66 -0.11
C HIS A 236 -21.16 7.22 0.29
N THR A 237 -20.08 6.99 1.05
CA THR A 237 -19.79 5.65 1.62
C THR A 237 -20.92 5.15 2.50
N LEU A 238 -21.53 6.00 3.32
CA LEU A 238 -22.62 5.61 4.23
C LEU A 238 -23.98 5.47 3.54
N ARG A 239 -24.21 6.17 2.42
CA ARG A 239 -25.48 6.13 1.68
C ARG A 239 -25.51 5.07 0.59
N SER A 240 -24.37 4.74 -0.02
CA SER A 240 -24.28 3.73 -1.07
C SER A 240 -24.04 2.35 -0.46
N PRO A 241 -24.94 1.36 -0.66
CA PRO A 241 -24.74 0.01 -0.15
C PRO A 241 -23.45 -0.63 -0.73
N TYR A 242 -23.10 -0.29 -1.98
CA TYR A 242 -21.88 -0.78 -2.62
C TYR A 242 -20.61 -0.22 -1.97
N LEU A 243 -20.53 1.10 -1.78
CA LEU A 243 -19.38 1.73 -1.12
C LEU A 243 -19.29 1.36 0.36
N GLY A 244 -20.43 1.22 1.04
CA GLY A 244 -20.51 0.70 2.41
C GLY A 244 -20.00 -0.73 2.49
N GLY A 245 -20.33 -1.59 1.52
CA GLY A 245 -19.76 -2.93 1.40
C GLY A 245 -18.24 -2.92 1.22
N LEU A 246 -17.69 -2.02 0.40
CA LEU A 246 -16.25 -1.84 0.26
C LEU A 246 -15.59 -1.36 1.56
N ALA A 247 -16.24 -0.47 2.30
CA ALA A 247 -15.77 -0.03 3.62
C ALA A 247 -15.74 -1.20 4.61
N ILE A 248 -16.80 -2.00 4.70
CA ILE A 248 -16.86 -3.18 5.58
C ILE A 248 -15.81 -4.22 5.17
N PHE A 249 -15.59 -4.43 3.87
CA PHE A 249 -14.54 -5.31 3.36
C PHE A 249 -13.16 -4.88 3.90
N ILE A 250 -12.86 -3.58 3.86
CA ILE A 250 -11.58 -3.04 4.35
C ILE A 250 -11.48 -3.06 5.87
N LEU A 251 -12.58 -2.80 6.57
CA LEU A 251 -12.64 -2.93 8.01
C LEU A 251 -12.34 -4.38 8.44
N LEU A 252 -13.01 -5.37 7.83
CA LEU A 252 -12.79 -6.78 8.11
C LEU A 252 -11.35 -7.20 7.78
N TYR A 253 -10.82 -6.77 6.63
CA TYR A 253 -9.43 -6.98 6.25
C TYR A 253 -8.46 -6.45 7.31
N SER A 254 -8.59 -5.17 7.69
CA SER A 254 -7.70 -4.51 8.63
C SER A 254 -7.79 -5.14 10.02
N VAL A 255 -9.00 -5.44 10.50
CA VAL A 255 -9.20 -6.03 11.82
C VAL A 255 -8.55 -7.40 11.92
N THR A 256 -8.85 -8.26 10.95
CA THR A 256 -8.31 -9.61 10.94
C THR A 256 -6.80 -9.59 10.63
N SER A 257 -6.28 -8.64 9.84
CA SER A 257 -4.83 -8.52 9.61
C SER A 257 -4.09 -8.15 10.90
N THR A 258 -4.69 -7.24 11.68
CA THR A 258 -4.14 -6.79 12.96
C THR A 258 -4.16 -7.91 14.00
N PHE A 259 -5.24 -8.69 14.09
CA PHE A 259 -5.31 -9.87 14.97
C PHE A 259 -4.22 -10.89 14.64
N LEU A 260 -4.01 -11.17 13.34
CA LEU A 260 -2.98 -12.11 12.90
C LEU A 260 -1.57 -11.60 13.22
N TYR A 261 -1.34 -10.28 13.10
CA TYR A 261 -0.08 -9.65 13.49
C TYR A 261 0.20 -9.78 14.99
N PHE A 262 -0.80 -9.51 15.85
CA PHE A 262 -0.63 -9.68 17.30
C PHE A 262 -0.45 -11.15 17.72
N GLN A 263 -1.11 -12.08 17.03
CA GLN A 263 -0.86 -13.51 17.20
C GLN A 263 0.57 -13.88 16.84
N GLN A 264 1.08 -13.40 15.71
CA GLN A 264 2.48 -13.60 15.32
C GLN A 264 3.44 -13.03 16.37
N ALA A 265 3.18 -11.84 16.90
CA ALA A 265 4.01 -11.24 17.94
C ALA A 265 4.01 -12.08 19.23
N SER A 266 2.84 -12.56 19.65
CA SER A 266 2.69 -13.34 20.89
C SER A 266 3.34 -14.73 20.76
N ILE A 267 3.13 -15.42 19.64
CA ILE A 267 3.75 -16.71 19.35
C ILE A 267 5.28 -16.56 19.26
N ALA A 268 5.77 -15.52 18.57
CA ALA A 268 7.20 -15.26 18.48
C ALA A 268 7.82 -14.98 19.86
N GLN A 269 7.13 -14.23 20.72
CA GLN A 269 7.57 -13.97 22.08
C GLN A 269 7.65 -15.24 22.93
N ALA A 270 6.69 -16.16 22.76
CA ALA A 270 6.68 -17.43 23.48
C ALA A 270 7.71 -18.46 22.95
N SER A 271 7.99 -18.44 21.64
CA SER A 271 8.85 -19.45 20.99
C SER A 271 10.32 -19.04 20.84
N PHE A 272 10.63 -17.75 20.86
CA PHE A 272 12.00 -17.26 20.69
C PHE A 272 12.42 -16.41 21.91
N PRO A 273 13.36 -16.89 22.73
CA PRO A 273 13.76 -16.20 23.96
C PRO A 273 14.57 -14.92 23.69
N ASP A 274 15.45 -14.96 22.69
CA ASP A 274 16.30 -13.84 22.30
C ASP A 274 15.61 -12.85 21.33
N ARG A 275 15.97 -11.57 21.45
CA ARG A 275 15.43 -10.47 20.62
C ARG A 275 15.94 -10.53 19.18
N ALA A 276 17.17 -10.95 18.94
CA ALA A 276 17.70 -11.08 17.59
C ALA A 276 16.99 -12.21 16.82
N ALA A 277 16.76 -13.35 17.46
CA ALA A 277 15.97 -14.47 16.90
C ALA A 277 14.54 -14.04 16.53
N ARG A 278 13.86 -13.28 17.40
CA ARG A 278 12.53 -12.70 17.07
C ARG A 278 12.61 -11.77 15.86
N THR A 279 13.61 -10.89 15.82
CA THR A 279 13.81 -9.95 14.71
C THR A 279 14.03 -10.68 13.39
N ALA A 280 14.90 -11.70 13.38
CA ALA A 280 15.16 -12.54 12.22
C ALA A 280 13.91 -13.29 11.76
N PHE A 281 13.08 -13.77 12.70
CA PHE A 281 11.80 -14.42 12.39
C PHE A 281 10.85 -13.50 11.61
N PHE A 282 10.65 -12.24 12.06
CA PHE A 282 9.84 -11.26 11.33
C PHE A 282 10.42 -10.93 9.95
N ALA A 283 11.75 -10.73 9.88
CA ALA A 283 12.44 -10.41 8.64
C ALA A 283 12.31 -11.52 7.59
N ASN A 284 12.44 -12.78 8.00
CA ASN A 284 12.30 -13.93 7.11
C ASN A 284 10.87 -14.06 6.56
N ILE A 285 9.85 -13.84 7.38
CA ILE A 285 8.45 -13.81 6.91
C ILE A 285 8.29 -12.70 5.86
N ASP A 286 8.80 -11.50 6.12
CA ASP A 286 8.74 -10.38 5.18
C ASP A 286 9.45 -10.70 3.86
N LEU A 287 10.63 -11.32 3.92
CA LEU A 287 11.39 -11.73 2.74
C LEU A 287 10.59 -12.73 1.90
N ILE A 288 10.08 -13.79 2.51
CA ILE A 288 9.28 -14.82 1.84
C ILE A 288 8.03 -14.19 1.22
N VAL A 289 7.29 -13.37 1.97
CA VAL A 289 6.09 -12.68 1.46
C VAL A 289 6.43 -11.87 0.23
N ASN A 290 7.46 -11.04 0.26
CA ASN A 290 7.78 -10.15 -0.86
C ASN A 290 8.30 -10.94 -2.08
N ALA A 291 9.13 -11.96 -1.87
CA ALA A 291 9.62 -12.82 -2.94
C ALA A 291 8.47 -13.57 -3.64
N VAL A 292 7.60 -14.22 -2.87
CA VAL A 292 6.44 -14.94 -3.40
C VAL A 292 5.44 -13.97 -4.03
N THR A 293 5.21 -12.80 -3.42
CA THR A 293 4.35 -11.75 -3.98
C THR A 293 4.85 -11.31 -5.35
N LEU A 294 6.16 -11.09 -5.51
CA LEU A 294 6.75 -10.68 -6.79
C LEU A 294 6.52 -11.75 -7.87
N VAL A 295 6.75 -13.03 -7.54
CA VAL A 295 6.47 -14.15 -8.45
C VAL A 295 4.98 -14.18 -8.84
N PHE A 296 4.07 -14.07 -7.87
CA PHE A 296 2.64 -14.06 -8.16
C PHE A 296 2.23 -12.84 -9.00
N GLN A 297 2.75 -11.65 -8.71
CA GLN A 297 2.47 -10.42 -9.47
C GLN A 297 2.91 -10.53 -10.92
N LEU A 298 4.08 -11.12 -11.19
CA LEU A 298 4.62 -11.25 -12.54
C LEU A 298 3.94 -12.35 -13.35
N PHE A 299 3.55 -13.48 -12.73
CA PHE A 299 3.13 -14.67 -13.46
C PHE A 299 1.65 -15.05 -13.27
N VAL A 300 1.06 -14.76 -12.11
CA VAL A 300 -0.25 -15.30 -11.69
C VAL A 300 -1.34 -14.24 -11.73
N THR A 301 -1.09 -13.04 -11.19
CA THR A 301 -2.09 -12.00 -10.96
C THR A 301 -2.91 -11.67 -12.21
N GLY A 302 -2.25 -11.33 -13.32
CA GLY A 302 -2.93 -10.98 -14.57
C GLY A 302 -3.73 -12.14 -15.16
N ARG A 303 -3.18 -13.36 -15.12
CA ARG A 303 -3.86 -14.56 -15.62
C ARG A 303 -5.10 -14.87 -14.79
N MET A 304 -4.99 -14.83 -13.47
CA MET A 304 -6.05 -15.18 -12.54
C MET A 304 -7.25 -14.23 -12.64
N MET A 305 -7.01 -12.92 -12.77
CA MET A 305 -8.08 -11.95 -13.01
C MET A 305 -8.77 -12.18 -14.35
N ALA A 306 -8.04 -12.57 -15.40
CA ALA A 306 -8.59 -12.79 -16.74
C ALA A 306 -9.35 -14.12 -16.87
N THR A 307 -8.90 -15.21 -16.21
CA THR A 307 -9.48 -16.55 -16.40
C THR A 307 -10.47 -16.96 -15.32
N VAL A 308 -10.17 -16.67 -14.05
CA VAL A 308 -11.01 -17.08 -12.90
C VAL A 308 -12.02 -15.99 -12.54
N GLY A 309 -11.73 -14.75 -12.95
CA GLY A 309 -12.61 -13.60 -12.77
C GLY A 309 -12.45 -12.90 -11.41
N ILE A 310 -13.04 -11.71 -11.34
CA ILE A 310 -12.87 -10.79 -10.20
C ILE A 310 -13.47 -11.33 -8.89
N VAL A 311 -14.62 -12.00 -8.95
CA VAL A 311 -15.31 -12.53 -7.76
C VAL A 311 -14.44 -13.57 -7.05
N ALA A 312 -13.93 -14.55 -7.80
CA ALA A 312 -13.08 -15.59 -7.25
C ALA A 312 -11.76 -15.01 -6.71
N THR A 313 -11.17 -14.06 -7.43
CA THR A 313 -9.95 -13.36 -7.00
C THR A 313 -10.14 -12.63 -5.66
N LEU A 314 -11.28 -11.96 -5.47
CA LEU A 314 -11.62 -11.29 -4.20
C LEU A 314 -11.83 -12.27 -3.04
N CYS A 315 -12.38 -13.46 -3.32
CA CYS A 315 -12.67 -14.46 -2.31
C CYS A 315 -11.41 -15.17 -1.76
N VAL A 316 -10.29 -15.14 -2.48
CA VAL A 316 -9.06 -15.84 -2.08
C VAL A 316 -8.55 -15.36 -0.72
N LEU A 317 -8.49 -14.05 -0.52
CA LEU A 317 -7.96 -13.46 0.71
C LEU A 317 -8.78 -13.80 1.98
N PRO A 318 -10.12 -13.62 2.00
CA PRO A 318 -10.94 -14.04 3.15
C PRO A 318 -10.93 -15.56 3.34
N LEU A 319 -10.89 -16.36 2.28
CA LEU A 319 -10.79 -17.82 2.38
C LEU A 319 -9.46 -18.25 3.05
N VAL A 320 -8.33 -17.70 2.60
CA VAL A 320 -7.03 -17.95 3.22
C VAL A 320 -7.01 -17.49 4.68
N SER A 321 -7.67 -16.37 4.98
CA SER A 321 -7.79 -15.86 6.36
C SER A 321 -8.63 -16.80 7.23
N LEU A 322 -9.76 -17.28 6.72
CA LEU A 322 -10.64 -18.24 7.39
C LEU A 322 -9.88 -19.53 7.75
N LEU A 323 -9.21 -20.12 6.76
CA LEU A 323 -8.40 -21.33 6.95
C LEU A 323 -7.23 -21.09 7.91
N GLY A 324 -6.55 -19.95 7.78
CA GLY A 324 -5.43 -19.58 8.64
C GLY A 324 -5.84 -19.42 10.11
N PHE A 325 -6.96 -18.75 10.38
CA PHE A 325 -7.46 -18.64 11.76
C PHE A 325 -8.01 -19.95 12.31
N ALA A 326 -8.69 -20.76 11.49
CA ALA A 326 -9.14 -22.08 11.91
C ALA A 326 -7.95 -22.99 12.28
N ALA A 327 -6.89 -22.96 11.46
CA ALA A 327 -5.66 -23.70 11.75
C ALA A 327 -4.96 -23.19 13.02
N LEU A 328 -4.90 -21.87 13.23
CA LEU A 328 -4.34 -21.28 14.47
C LEU A 328 -5.17 -21.60 15.70
N ALA A 329 -6.50 -21.64 15.59
CA ALA A 329 -7.38 -22.05 16.68
C ALA A 329 -7.11 -23.51 17.08
N ALA A 330 -6.85 -24.39 16.11
CA ALA A 330 -6.53 -25.78 16.35
C ALA A 330 -5.09 -25.98 16.87
N SER A 331 -4.12 -25.23 16.34
CA SER A 331 -2.71 -25.35 16.69
C SER A 331 -1.98 -23.99 16.56
N PRO A 332 -1.86 -23.23 17.66
CA PRO A 332 -1.12 -21.96 17.69
C PRO A 332 0.41 -22.19 17.70
N SER A 333 0.95 -22.61 16.56
CA SER A 333 2.39 -22.90 16.39
C SER A 333 3.08 -21.94 15.42
N VAL A 334 4.42 -21.87 15.52
CA VAL A 334 5.27 -21.06 14.64
C VAL A 334 5.05 -21.42 13.15
N ALA A 335 4.93 -22.71 12.83
CA ALA A 335 4.72 -23.16 11.45
C ALA A 335 3.37 -22.67 10.90
N VAL A 336 2.30 -22.81 11.69
CA VAL A 336 0.94 -22.42 11.27
C VAL A 336 0.86 -20.90 11.09
N ILE A 337 1.43 -20.10 12.00
CA ILE A 337 1.39 -18.65 11.86
C ILE A 337 2.22 -18.14 10.67
N VAL A 338 3.38 -18.76 10.39
CA VAL A 338 4.18 -18.45 9.20
C VAL A 338 3.39 -18.75 7.93
N ALA A 339 2.81 -19.95 7.83
CA ALA A 339 2.02 -20.35 6.66
C ALA A 339 0.83 -19.42 6.45
N ALA A 340 0.07 -19.13 7.52
CA ALA A 340 -1.08 -18.22 7.47
C ALA A 340 -0.67 -16.80 7.05
N GLN A 341 0.41 -16.24 7.63
CA GLN A 341 0.89 -14.90 7.29
C GLN A 341 1.40 -14.79 5.86
N VAL A 342 2.21 -15.77 5.42
CA VAL A 342 2.75 -15.78 4.06
C VAL A 342 1.60 -15.87 3.06
N ALA A 343 0.73 -16.88 3.18
CA ALA A 343 -0.38 -17.09 2.26
C ALA A 343 -1.31 -15.86 2.19
N ARG A 344 -1.65 -15.30 3.35
CA ARG A 344 -2.58 -14.16 3.44
C ARG A 344 -1.98 -12.89 2.87
N ARG A 345 -0.72 -12.57 3.16
CA ARG A 345 -0.08 -11.36 2.65
C ARG A 345 0.18 -11.45 1.15
N VAL A 346 0.58 -12.61 0.65
CA VAL A 346 0.69 -12.87 -0.80
C VAL A 346 -0.67 -12.70 -1.47
N ALA A 347 -1.73 -13.34 -0.94
CA ALA A 347 -3.08 -13.18 -1.46
C ALA A 347 -3.53 -11.70 -1.47
N ASN A 348 -3.18 -10.93 -0.44
CA ASN A 348 -3.51 -9.52 -0.37
C ASN A 348 -2.76 -8.71 -1.44
N PHE A 349 -1.43 -8.78 -1.46
CA PHE A 349 -0.61 -7.92 -2.32
C PHE A 349 -0.64 -8.32 -3.79
N ALA A 350 -0.76 -9.62 -4.08
CA ALA A 350 -0.78 -10.10 -5.45
C ALA A 350 -2.19 -10.13 -6.06
N LEU A 351 -3.26 -10.31 -5.27
CA LEU A 351 -4.59 -10.59 -5.83
C LEU A 351 -5.66 -9.60 -5.35
N ALA A 352 -5.90 -9.54 -4.04
CA ALA A 352 -7.02 -8.77 -3.50
C ALA A 352 -6.86 -7.26 -3.72
N ARG A 353 -5.65 -6.73 -3.56
CA ARG A 353 -5.38 -5.30 -3.77
C ARG A 353 -5.65 -4.89 -5.23
N PRO A 354 -5.10 -5.55 -6.27
CA PRO A 354 -5.48 -5.29 -7.66
C PRO A 354 -6.98 -5.47 -7.93
N ALA A 355 -7.60 -6.55 -7.44
CA ALA A 355 -9.02 -6.80 -7.66
C ALA A 355 -9.91 -5.70 -7.07
N ARG A 356 -9.55 -5.17 -5.89
CA ARG A 356 -10.25 -4.06 -5.25
C ARG A 356 -10.13 -2.76 -6.03
N GLU A 357 -8.96 -2.49 -6.64
CA GLU A 357 -8.79 -1.30 -7.49
C GLU A 357 -9.76 -1.33 -8.67
N ILE A 358 -10.03 -2.51 -9.24
CA ILE A 358 -11.01 -2.69 -10.31
C ILE A 358 -12.43 -2.40 -9.81
N LEU A 359 -12.79 -2.81 -8.58
CA LEU A 359 -14.12 -2.52 -8.02
C LEU A 359 -14.46 -1.02 -7.95
N PHE A 360 -13.46 -0.15 -7.80
CA PHE A 360 -13.70 1.29 -7.82
C PHE A 360 -13.92 1.84 -9.25
N THR A 361 -13.61 1.09 -10.31
CA THR A 361 -13.74 1.59 -11.68
C THR A 361 -15.19 1.82 -12.11
N SER A 362 -16.14 1.04 -11.57
CA SER A 362 -17.59 1.22 -11.80
C SER A 362 -18.22 2.35 -10.97
N SER A 363 -17.48 2.95 -10.03
CA SER A 363 -17.99 4.03 -9.18
C SER A 363 -17.90 5.39 -9.88
N ALA A 364 -18.78 6.33 -9.54
CA ALA A 364 -18.75 7.69 -10.09
C ALA A 364 -17.40 8.38 -9.83
N ARG A 365 -17.01 9.34 -10.69
CA ARG A 365 -15.69 10.02 -10.60
C ARG A 365 -15.45 10.59 -9.21
N GLU A 366 -16.43 11.23 -8.58
CA GLU A 366 -16.27 11.77 -7.21
C GLU A 366 -15.97 10.68 -6.17
N ASP A 367 -16.67 9.53 -6.25
CA ASP A 367 -16.52 8.42 -5.30
C ASP A 367 -15.16 7.74 -5.42
N ARG A 368 -14.64 7.61 -6.65
CA ARG A 368 -13.31 7.03 -6.92
C ARG A 368 -12.18 7.77 -6.21
N TYR A 369 -12.34 9.07 -5.98
CA TYR A 369 -11.34 9.89 -5.31
C TYR A 369 -11.66 10.09 -3.82
N LYS A 370 -12.89 10.50 -3.48
CA LYS A 370 -13.24 10.87 -2.10
C LYS A 370 -13.61 9.67 -1.23
N ALA A 371 -14.53 8.83 -1.69
CA ALA A 371 -14.97 7.66 -0.93
C ALA A 371 -13.82 6.66 -0.79
N LYS A 372 -13.06 6.44 -1.87
CA LYS A 372 -11.86 5.60 -1.81
C LYS A 372 -10.84 6.11 -0.78
N ASN A 373 -10.50 7.41 -0.79
CA ASN A 373 -9.56 7.96 0.17
C ASN A 373 -10.06 7.83 1.62
N PHE A 374 -11.36 8.05 1.85
CA PHE A 374 -11.98 7.83 3.16
C PHE A 374 -11.87 6.36 3.60
N ILE A 375 -12.15 5.41 2.71
CA ILE A 375 -12.05 3.97 3.00
C ILE A 375 -10.60 3.56 3.26
N ASP A 376 -9.67 3.94 2.38
CA ASP A 376 -8.25 3.56 2.48
C ASP A 376 -7.53 4.23 3.65
N THR A 377 -8.01 5.38 4.13
CA THR A 377 -7.39 6.10 5.24
C THR A 377 -8.16 5.89 6.54
N VAL A 378 -9.40 6.39 6.63
CA VAL A 378 -10.15 6.42 7.88
C VAL A 378 -10.64 5.05 8.27
N VAL A 379 -11.25 4.30 7.34
CA VAL A 379 -11.80 2.98 7.64
C VAL A 379 -10.68 1.97 7.89
N TYR A 380 -9.63 1.97 7.07
CA TYR A 380 -8.46 1.12 7.26
C TYR A 380 -7.79 1.40 8.61
N ARG A 381 -7.40 2.66 8.89
CA ARG A 381 -6.66 3.00 10.12
C ARG A 381 -7.53 2.91 11.37
N GLY A 382 -8.82 3.24 11.24
CA GLY A 382 -9.80 3.01 12.29
C GLY A 382 -9.93 1.51 12.60
N GLY A 383 -9.93 0.66 11.57
CA GLY A 383 -9.89 -0.80 11.71
C GLY A 383 -8.68 -1.29 12.49
N ASP A 384 -7.48 -0.78 12.17
CA ASP A 384 -6.23 -1.14 12.86
C ASP A 384 -6.36 -0.82 14.37
N GLN A 385 -6.96 0.32 14.70
CA GLN A 385 -7.14 0.76 16.08
C GLN A 385 -8.19 -0.06 16.84
N ILE A 386 -9.36 -0.30 16.21
CA ILE A 386 -10.43 -1.15 16.76
C ILE A 386 -9.88 -2.54 17.05
N ALA A 387 -9.07 -3.08 16.14
CA ALA A 387 -8.49 -4.39 16.31
C ALA A 387 -7.36 -4.44 17.34
N SER A 388 -6.53 -3.39 17.43
CA SER A 388 -5.49 -3.34 18.46
C SER A 388 -6.09 -3.32 19.86
N TRP A 389 -7.09 -2.46 20.11
CA TRP A 389 -7.76 -2.42 21.41
C TRP A 389 -8.65 -3.64 21.64
N GLY A 390 -9.32 -4.13 20.59
CA GLY A 390 -10.11 -5.36 20.66
C GLY A 390 -9.25 -6.56 21.05
N TYR A 391 -8.09 -6.74 20.42
CA TYR A 391 -7.16 -7.82 20.76
C TYR A 391 -6.65 -7.69 22.20
N ALA A 392 -6.24 -6.50 22.62
CA ALA A 392 -5.81 -6.25 24.00
C ALA A 392 -6.92 -6.51 25.01
N GLY A 393 -8.15 -6.12 24.70
CA GLY A 393 -9.34 -6.39 25.52
C GLY A 393 -9.62 -7.89 25.65
N LEU A 394 -9.55 -8.65 24.54
CA LEU A 394 -9.71 -10.11 24.55
C LEU A 394 -8.63 -10.80 25.40
N MET A 395 -7.37 -10.37 25.27
CA MET A 395 -6.28 -10.86 26.14
C MET A 395 -6.54 -10.50 27.61
N GLY A 396 -7.03 -9.29 27.89
CA GLY A 396 -7.39 -8.84 29.24
C GLY A 396 -8.55 -9.63 29.87
N LEU A 397 -9.45 -10.16 29.04
CA LEU A 397 -10.50 -11.10 29.46
C LEU A 397 -9.98 -12.53 29.68
N GLY A 398 -8.68 -12.78 29.49
CA GLY A 398 -8.04 -14.07 29.71
C GLY A 398 -8.13 -15.04 28.54
N LEU A 399 -8.53 -14.59 27.34
CA LEU A 399 -8.56 -15.47 26.18
C LEU A 399 -7.14 -15.89 25.77
N THR A 400 -6.98 -17.16 25.47
CA THR A 400 -5.69 -17.74 25.06
C THR A 400 -5.38 -17.50 23.58
N LEU A 401 -4.13 -17.79 23.18
CA LEU A 401 -3.70 -17.73 21.78
C LEU A 401 -4.51 -18.66 20.85
N ALA A 402 -5.13 -19.72 21.38
CA ALA A 402 -6.03 -20.60 20.63
C ALA A 402 -7.46 -20.06 20.54
N GLN A 403 -7.90 -19.26 21.53
CA GLN A 403 -9.29 -18.77 21.60
C GLN A 403 -9.53 -17.52 20.77
N ILE A 404 -8.57 -16.59 20.72
CA ILE A 404 -8.71 -15.36 19.93
C ILE A 404 -8.92 -15.64 18.43
N PRO A 405 -8.20 -16.57 17.78
CA PRO A 405 -8.45 -16.94 16.38
C PRO A 405 -9.88 -17.45 16.13
N MET A 406 -10.53 -18.10 17.10
CA MET A 406 -11.91 -18.58 16.95
C MET A 406 -12.91 -17.43 16.73
N ILE A 407 -12.64 -16.23 17.24
CA ILE A 407 -13.45 -15.03 16.99
C ILE A 407 -13.22 -14.49 15.58
N ALA A 408 -12.00 -14.65 15.05
CA ALA A 408 -11.64 -14.19 13.71
C ALA A 408 -12.17 -15.12 12.59
N VAL A 409 -12.49 -16.38 12.90
CA VAL A 409 -13.12 -17.33 11.96
C VAL A 409 -14.47 -16.83 11.44
N PRO A 410 -15.50 -16.54 12.27
CA PRO A 410 -16.78 -16.05 11.77
C PRO A 410 -16.66 -14.70 11.07
N LEU A 411 -15.77 -13.81 11.54
CA LEU A 411 -15.47 -12.55 10.84
C LEU A 411 -14.95 -12.80 9.41
N SER A 412 -14.06 -13.78 9.24
CA SER A 412 -13.53 -14.16 7.93
C SER A 412 -14.58 -14.82 7.04
N ALA A 413 -15.53 -15.56 7.62
CA ALA A 413 -16.66 -16.15 6.90
C ALA A 413 -17.64 -15.09 6.38
N VAL A 414 -17.99 -14.11 7.22
CA VAL A 414 -18.78 -12.93 6.82
C VAL A 414 -18.07 -12.16 5.72
N TRP A 415 -16.75 -11.98 5.86
CA TRP A 415 -15.93 -11.31 4.86
C TRP A 415 -15.91 -12.05 3.51
N LEU A 416 -15.88 -13.38 3.52
CA LEU A 416 -16.00 -14.21 2.32
C LEU A 416 -17.36 -13.99 1.63
N GLY A 417 -18.46 -14.04 2.38
CA GLY A 417 -19.80 -13.77 1.85
C GLY A 417 -19.93 -12.37 1.24
N LEU A 418 -19.37 -11.36 1.91
CA LEU A 418 -19.31 -9.99 1.42
C LEU A 418 -18.51 -9.86 0.11
N SER A 419 -17.42 -10.63 -0.02
CA SER A 419 -16.59 -10.64 -1.23
C SER A 419 -17.33 -11.19 -2.44
N VAL A 420 -18.14 -12.23 -2.23
CA VAL A 420 -19.03 -12.78 -3.27
C VAL A 420 -20.09 -11.76 -3.67
N TRP A 421 -20.72 -11.09 -2.69
CA TRP A 421 -21.73 -10.07 -2.95
C TRP A 421 -21.13 -8.89 -3.76
N LEU A 422 -20.03 -8.30 -3.29
CA LEU A 422 -19.36 -7.19 -3.98
C LEU A 422 -18.96 -7.54 -5.41
N GLY A 423 -18.37 -8.72 -5.61
CA GLY A 423 -17.96 -9.18 -6.92
C GLY A 423 -19.15 -9.36 -7.89
N ARG A 424 -20.26 -9.94 -7.41
CA ARG A 424 -21.47 -10.11 -8.24
C ARG A 424 -22.15 -8.78 -8.56
N THR A 425 -22.23 -7.88 -7.59
CA THR A 425 -22.80 -6.54 -7.80
C THR A 425 -22.00 -5.76 -8.85
N HIS A 426 -20.67 -5.83 -8.81
CA HIS A 426 -19.81 -5.21 -9.82
C HIS A 426 -20.06 -5.79 -11.22
N GLN A 427 -20.12 -7.12 -11.36
CA GLN A 427 -20.42 -7.75 -12.64
C GLN A 427 -21.81 -7.38 -13.18
N ALA A 428 -22.80 -7.20 -12.31
CA ALA A 428 -24.12 -6.75 -12.71
C ALA A 428 -24.10 -5.30 -13.23
N GLN A 429 -23.35 -4.42 -12.59
CA GLN A 429 -23.15 -3.03 -13.04
C GLN A 429 -22.45 -2.98 -14.40
N GLU A 430 -21.35 -3.72 -14.58
CA GLU A 430 -20.64 -3.77 -15.87
C GLU A 430 -21.53 -4.25 -17.03
N ARG A 431 -22.42 -5.21 -16.76
CA ARG A 431 -23.38 -5.71 -17.78
C ARG A 431 -24.44 -4.66 -18.13
N GLN A 432 -24.91 -3.89 -17.16
CA GLN A 432 -25.88 -2.81 -17.39
C GLN A 432 -25.26 -1.65 -18.17
N ASP A 433 -24.02 -1.28 -17.84
CA ASP A 433 -23.27 -0.24 -18.55
C ASP A 433 -22.99 -0.68 -19.99
N ALA A 434 -22.61 -1.94 -20.21
CA ALA A 434 -22.43 -2.49 -21.56
C ALA A 434 -23.72 -2.55 -22.38
N ALA A 435 -24.87 -2.77 -21.74
CA ALA A 435 -26.18 -2.81 -22.39
C ALA A 435 -26.74 -1.41 -22.73
N THR A 436 -26.28 -0.37 -22.03
CA THR A 436 -26.71 1.03 -22.23
C THR A 436 -25.74 1.85 -23.09
N ALA A 437 -24.56 1.31 -23.40
CA ALA A 437 -23.62 1.91 -24.34
C ALA A 437 -24.25 1.99 -25.74
N PRO A 438 -24.31 3.19 -26.37
CA PRO A 438 -24.88 3.32 -27.71
C PRO A 438 -24.10 2.44 -28.70
N SER A 439 -24.83 1.62 -29.45
CA SER A 439 -24.25 0.81 -30.53
C SER A 439 -23.62 1.75 -31.55
N ILE A 440 -22.28 1.77 -31.58
CA ILE A 440 -21.55 2.42 -32.66
C ILE A 440 -21.69 1.46 -33.87
N HIS A 441 -22.72 1.71 -34.67
CA HIS A 441 -22.88 1.16 -36.00
C HIS A 441 -22.29 2.10 -37.04
#